data_AF-A0A1F5T5E4-F1
#
_entry.id   AF-A0A1F5T5E4-F1
#
_cell.length_a   1.000
_cell.length_b   1.000
_cell.length_c   1.000
_cell.angle_alpha   90.00
_cell.angle_beta   90.00
_cell.angle_gamma   90.00
#
_symmetry.space_group_name_H-M   'P 1'
#
loop_
_entity.id
_entity.type
_entity.pdbx_description
1 polymer ?
#
loop_
_entity_poly.entity_id
_entity_poly.type
_entity_poly.pdbx_seq_one_letter_code
_entity_poly.pdbx_strand_id
1 'polypeptide(L)'
;MKALRISVGASVDGLDKLWQAASEESLKLNVSFLRKNVSRIWLVFEGDFGGQIYLTARLDKLGDGACFVLLLDKLDTAAWSTNDGDGKSWHLFLTDHPRRGVNGGMGGGRLRDGVWLHKEFHQDEKWRKMVRAELKLKKGTRIS
;
A
#
# COMPACT_ATOMS: atom_id res chain seq x y z
N MET A 1 1.19 17.02 13.32
CA MET A 1 1.72 17.09 11.93
C MET A 1 0.64 16.61 10.95
N LYS A 2 0.44 17.26 9.80
CA LYS A 2 -0.50 16.82 8.75
C LYS A 2 0.09 15.60 8.04
N ALA A 3 -0.75 14.60 7.71
CA ALA A 3 -0.31 13.46 6.93
C ALA A 3 -0.12 13.86 5.45
N LEU A 4 0.87 13.27 4.79
CA LEU A 4 1.19 13.54 3.39
C LEU A 4 0.83 12.31 2.54
N ARG A 5 -0.03 12.50 1.54
CA ARG A 5 -0.33 11.52 0.49
C ARG A 5 0.60 11.77 -0.69
N ILE A 6 1.31 10.75 -1.10
CA ILE A 6 2.18 10.76 -2.27
C ILE A 6 1.57 9.79 -3.27
N SER A 7 0.93 10.33 -4.31
CA SER A 7 0.47 9.55 -5.45
C SER A 7 1.68 9.21 -6.30
N VAL A 8 1.84 7.95 -6.63
CA VAL A 8 2.86 7.47 -7.55
C VAL A 8 2.12 6.93 -8.77
N GLY A 9 2.64 7.17 -9.98
CA GLY A 9 2.01 6.69 -11.20
C GLY A 9 1.65 5.20 -11.12
N ALA A 10 0.45 4.85 -11.60
CA ALA A 10 -0.14 3.51 -11.47
C ALA A 10 0.72 2.37 -12.07
N SER A 11 1.72 2.70 -12.89
CA SER A 11 2.64 1.76 -13.54
C SER A 11 3.92 1.45 -12.75
N VAL A 12 4.15 2.10 -11.60
CA VAL A 12 5.37 1.89 -10.82
C VAL A 12 5.25 0.63 -9.98
N ASP A 13 6.17 -0.31 -10.19
CA ASP A 13 6.14 -1.62 -9.54
C ASP A 13 7.41 -1.89 -8.74
N GLY A 14 7.25 -2.12 -7.44
CA GLY A 14 8.34 -2.43 -6.52
C GLY A 14 9.15 -1.26 -6.01
N LEU A 15 9.92 -1.52 -4.95
CA LEU A 15 10.67 -0.50 -4.23
C LEU A 15 11.74 0.17 -5.10
N ASP A 16 12.41 -0.57 -5.99
CA ASP A 16 13.47 -0.01 -6.83
C ASP A 16 12.92 1.01 -7.83
N LYS A 17 11.83 0.66 -8.53
CA LYS A 17 11.17 1.59 -9.45
C LYS A 17 10.49 2.73 -8.69
N LEU A 18 9.98 2.49 -7.48
CA LEU A 18 9.47 3.55 -6.61
C LEU A 18 10.56 4.59 -6.30
N TRP A 19 11.77 4.14 -5.97
CA TRP A 19 12.88 5.05 -5.69
C TRP A 19 13.36 5.79 -6.93
N GLN A 20 13.34 5.14 -8.10
CA GLN A 20 13.65 5.80 -9.37
C GLN A 20 12.59 6.83 -9.76
N ALA A 21 11.30 6.46 -9.72
CA ALA A 21 10.19 7.36 -10.03
C ALA A 21 10.15 8.56 -9.08
N ALA A 22 10.40 8.36 -7.78
CA ALA A 22 10.53 9.46 -6.81
C ALA A 22 11.74 10.37 -7.06
N SER A 23 12.73 9.93 -7.86
CA SER A 23 13.87 10.73 -8.27
C SER A 23 13.63 11.50 -9.58
N GLU A 24 12.76 11.00 -10.46
CA GLU A 24 12.50 11.55 -11.80
C GLU A 24 11.29 12.47 -11.85
N GLU A 25 10.17 12.08 -11.22
CA GLU A 25 9.00 12.94 -11.12
C GLU A 25 9.21 14.00 -10.04
N SER A 26 8.82 15.23 -10.36
CA SER A 26 8.93 16.43 -9.53
C SER A 26 8.03 16.42 -8.28
N LEU A 27 7.94 15.31 -7.55
CA LEU A 27 7.58 15.29 -6.14
C LEU A 27 8.79 15.86 -5.38
N LYS A 28 8.65 16.95 -4.62
CA LYS A 28 9.71 17.58 -3.81
C LYS A 28 10.26 16.69 -2.67
N LEU A 29 10.16 15.37 -2.79
CA LEU A 29 10.59 14.37 -1.83
C LEU A 29 11.87 13.72 -2.34
N ASN A 30 12.98 14.20 -1.83
CA ASN A 30 14.28 13.58 -2.06
C ASN A 30 14.23 12.08 -1.66
N VAL A 31 14.71 11.17 -2.51
CA VAL A 31 14.80 9.73 -2.21
C VAL A 31 15.46 9.47 -0.85
N SER A 32 16.43 10.30 -0.46
CA SER A 32 17.04 10.24 0.89
C SER A 32 16.04 10.49 2.02
N PHE A 33 15.07 11.40 1.82
CA PHE A 33 14.00 11.64 2.78
C PHE A 33 13.10 10.40 2.90
N LEU A 34 12.70 9.79 1.79
CA LEU A 34 11.87 8.58 1.83
C LEU A 34 12.59 7.44 2.53
N ARG A 35 13.86 7.20 2.20
CA ARG A 35 14.69 6.19 2.86
C ARG A 35 14.85 6.46 4.36
N LYS A 36 15.13 7.71 4.75
CA LYS A 36 15.29 8.11 6.16
C LYS A 36 13.99 7.93 6.96
N ASN A 37 12.84 8.04 6.30
CA ASN A 37 11.52 7.96 6.93
C ASN A 37 10.75 6.68 6.59
N VAL A 38 11.40 5.64 6.04
CA VAL A 38 10.72 4.44 5.52
C VAL A 38 9.86 3.72 6.56
N SER A 39 10.22 3.80 7.84
CA SER A 39 9.44 3.24 8.96
C SER A 39 8.19 4.06 9.34
N ARG A 40 8.07 5.28 8.79
CA ARG A 40 6.95 6.22 8.97
C ARG A 40 6.07 6.31 7.73
N ILE A 41 6.32 5.47 6.72
CA ILE A 41 5.61 5.46 5.45
C ILE A 41 4.83 4.15 5.33
N TRP A 42 3.57 4.27 4.94
CA TRP A 42 2.71 3.15 4.61
C TRP A 42 2.34 3.18 3.14
N LEU A 43 2.45 2.04 2.49
CA LEU A 43 1.75 1.76 1.25
C LEU A 43 0.26 1.60 1.56
N VAL A 44 -0.60 2.25 0.80
CA VAL A 44 -2.06 2.16 0.93
C VAL A 44 -2.62 1.74 -0.43
N PHE A 45 -3.39 0.66 -0.44
CA PHE A 45 -4.15 0.20 -1.61
C PHE A 45 -5.61 0.56 -1.41
N GLU A 46 -6.19 1.19 -2.42
CA GLU A 46 -7.58 1.59 -2.42
C GLU A 46 -8.25 1.26 -3.76
N GLY A 47 -9.57 1.11 -3.71
CA GLY A 47 -10.42 1.08 -4.88
C GLY A 47 -11.70 1.85 -4.64
N ASP A 48 -12.59 1.81 -5.63
CA ASP A 48 -13.81 2.63 -5.66
C ASP A 48 -13.51 4.12 -5.43
N PHE A 49 -12.50 4.66 -6.11
CA PHE A 49 -12.07 6.06 -6.00
C PHE A 49 -11.73 6.50 -4.56
N GLY A 50 -11.18 5.58 -3.77
CA GLY A 50 -10.90 5.78 -2.34
C GLY A 50 -12.05 5.38 -1.42
N GLY A 51 -13.12 4.80 -1.97
CA GLY A 51 -14.25 4.22 -1.24
C GLY A 51 -13.81 3.05 -0.35
N GLN A 52 -12.95 2.17 -0.83
CA GLN A 52 -12.50 1.00 -0.06
C GLN A 52 -10.99 0.96 0.06
N ILE A 53 -10.47 0.80 1.29
CA ILE A 53 -9.05 0.52 1.53
C ILE A 53 -8.89 -1.00 1.61
N TYR A 54 -8.16 -1.57 0.66
CA TYR A 54 -7.91 -3.02 0.61
C TYR A 54 -6.82 -3.42 1.59
N LEU A 55 -5.75 -2.63 1.66
CA LEU A 55 -4.55 -2.97 2.42
C LEU A 55 -3.78 -1.71 2.81
N THR A 56 -3.15 -1.75 3.98
CA THR A 56 -2.01 -0.88 4.28
C THR A 56 -0.81 -1.71 4.68
N ALA A 57 0.40 -1.32 4.27
CA ALA A 57 1.62 -2.01 4.63
C ALA A 57 2.74 -1.03 4.94
N ARG A 58 3.41 -1.21 6.08
CA ARG A 58 4.53 -0.36 6.45
C ARG A 58 5.71 -0.61 5.52
N LEU A 59 6.22 0.44 4.89
CA LEU A 59 7.14 0.34 3.76
C LEU A 59 8.46 -0.35 4.14
N ASP A 60 8.91 -0.20 5.39
CA ASP A 60 10.11 -0.89 5.92
C ASP A 60 9.97 -2.41 6.03
N LYS A 61 8.75 -2.96 5.89
CA LYS A 61 8.47 -4.40 5.93
C LYS A 61 8.43 -5.07 4.56
N LEU A 62 8.38 -4.28 3.50
CA LEU A 62 8.39 -4.78 2.13
C LEU A 62 9.82 -5.21 1.78
N GLY A 63 9.91 -6.27 0.97
CA GLY A 63 11.17 -6.75 0.41
C GLY A 63 11.42 -6.17 -0.97
N ASP A 64 12.64 -6.35 -1.45
CA ASP A 64 13.03 -6.00 -2.81
C ASP A 64 12.25 -6.87 -3.81
N GLY A 65 11.88 -6.28 -4.96
CA GLY A 65 11.03 -6.95 -5.94
C GLY A 65 9.57 -7.15 -5.51
N ALA A 66 9.07 -6.35 -4.56
CA ALA A 66 7.64 -6.30 -4.27
C ALA A 66 6.84 -5.92 -5.53
N CYS A 67 5.69 -6.56 -5.75
CA CYS A 67 4.82 -6.31 -6.89
C CYS A 67 3.51 -5.68 -6.40
N PHE A 68 3.34 -4.39 -6.63
CA PHE A 68 2.19 -3.61 -6.18
C PHE A 68 1.04 -3.71 -7.16
N VAL A 69 1.34 -3.58 -8.46
CA VAL A 69 0.32 -3.52 -9.52
C VAL A 69 -0.46 -4.84 -9.59
N LEU A 70 0.24 -5.97 -9.65
CA LEU A 70 -0.40 -7.29 -9.70
C LEU A 70 -1.24 -7.58 -8.46
N LEU A 71 -0.75 -7.21 -7.27
CA LEU A 71 -1.49 -7.44 -6.04
C LEU A 71 -2.74 -6.55 -5.97
N LEU A 72 -2.63 -5.28 -6.36
CA LEU A 72 -3.76 -4.36 -6.43
C LEU A 72 -4.81 -4.87 -7.40
N ASP A 73 -4.42 -5.31 -8.60
CA ASP A 73 -5.32 -5.86 -9.60
C ASP A 73 -6.10 -7.07 -9.08
N LYS A 74 -5.42 -8.00 -8.42
CA LYS A 74 -6.07 -9.19 -7.85
C LYS A 74 -7.04 -8.85 -6.73
N LEU A 75 -6.67 -7.93 -5.83
CA LEU A 75 -7.56 -7.49 -4.73
C LEU A 75 -8.78 -6.75 -5.27
N ASP A 76 -8.57 -5.85 -6.21
CA ASP A 76 -9.63 -5.04 -6.82
C ASP A 76 -10.61 -5.91 -7.61
N THR A 77 -10.11 -6.83 -8.44
CA THR A 77 -10.95 -7.77 -9.20
C THR A 77 -11.80 -8.66 -8.27
N ALA A 78 -11.28 -9.00 -7.10
CA ALA A 78 -11.99 -9.80 -6.13
C ALA A 78 -13.08 -9.02 -5.38
N ALA A 79 -12.85 -7.74 -5.08
CA ALA A 79 -13.83 -6.87 -4.43
C ALA A 79 -14.89 -6.35 -5.41
N TRP A 80 -14.48 -5.99 -6.63
CA TRP A 80 -15.31 -5.34 -7.64
C TRP A 80 -15.11 -5.98 -9.02
N SER A 81 -15.69 -7.16 -9.21
CA SER A 81 -15.59 -7.90 -10.46
C SER A 81 -16.17 -7.19 -11.69
N THR A 82 -16.92 -6.10 -11.49
CA THR A 82 -17.60 -5.33 -12.55
C THR A 82 -16.96 -3.98 -12.85
N ASN A 83 -15.90 -3.59 -12.15
CA ASN A 83 -15.33 -2.24 -12.27
C ASN A 83 -14.30 -2.11 -13.40
N ASP A 84 -13.99 -3.18 -14.13
CA ASP A 84 -12.94 -3.25 -15.19
C ASP A 84 -11.60 -2.59 -14.80
N GLY A 85 -11.30 -2.54 -13.50
CA GLY A 85 -10.10 -1.92 -12.94
C GLY A 85 -10.15 -0.41 -12.77
N ASP A 86 -11.29 0.25 -13.00
CA ASP A 86 -11.48 1.67 -12.70
C ASP A 86 -11.50 1.94 -11.19
N GLY A 87 -11.07 3.14 -10.80
CA GLY A 87 -11.14 3.61 -9.42
C GLY A 87 -10.13 2.97 -8.44
N LYS A 88 -9.32 2.00 -8.88
CA LYS A 88 -8.22 1.45 -8.08
C LYS A 88 -6.96 2.30 -8.14
N SER A 89 -6.29 2.45 -7.00
CA SER A 89 -4.99 3.11 -6.95
C SER A 89 -4.20 2.66 -5.72
N TRP A 90 -2.92 3.02 -5.71
CA TRP A 90 -2.12 2.95 -4.51
C TRP A 90 -1.36 4.25 -4.30
N HIS A 91 -1.04 4.54 -3.05
CA HIS A 91 -0.29 5.73 -2.68
C HIS A 91 0.55 5.48 -1.43
N LEU A 92 1.53 6.35 -1.19
CA LEU A 92 2.27 6.37 0.06
C LEU A 92 1.65 7.36 1.04
N PHE A 93 1.60 6.97 2.31
CA PHE A 93 1.07 7.77 3.40
C PHE A 93 2.14 7.93 4.48
N LEU A 94 2.64 9.15 4.65
CA LEU A 94 3.64 9.49 5.68
C LEU A 94 2.95 9.99 6.95
N THR A 95 3.24 9.37 8.10
CA THR A 95 2.72 9.82 9.39
C THR A 95 3.57 9.40 10.60
N ASP A 96 3.47 10.15 11.70
CA ASP A 96 4.02 9.80 13.02
C ASP A 96 3.06 8.99 13.90
N HIS A 97 1.86 8.71 13.40
CA HIS A 97 0.79 8.12 14.18
C HIS A 97 0.41 6.74 13.61
N PRO A 98 1.18 5.68 13.91
CA PRO A 98 1.02 4.32 13.37
C PRO A 98 -0.25 3.58 13.83
N ARG A 99 -1.23 4.29 14.39
CA ARG A 99 -2.54 3.75 14.81
C ARG A 99 -3.72 4.55 14.26
N ARG A 100 -3.45 5.53 13.40
CA ARG A 100 -4.47 6.32 12.75
C ARG A 100 -5.22 5.46 11.73
N GLY A 101 -6.52 5.71 11.58
CA GLY A 101 -7.28 5.22 10.44
C GLY A 101 -6.85 5.94 9.17
N VAL A 102 -6.82 5.22 8.05
CA VAL A 102 -6.83 5.80 6.71
C VAL A 102 -8.30 5.98 6.35
N ASN A 103 -8.73 7.20 6.03
CA ASN A 103 -10.10 7.43 5.63
C ASN A 103 -10.39 6.70 4.32
N GLY A 104 -11.56 6.07 4.25
CA GLY A 104 -12.15 5.51 3.03
C GLY A 104 -13.66 5.44 3.23
N GLY A 105 -14.44 5.57 2.15
CA GLY A 105 -15.91 5.63 2.19
C GLY A 105 -16.58 4.46 2.93
N MET A 106 -15.99 3.27 2.87
CA MET A 106 -16.52 2.01 3.42
C MET A 106 -15.79 1.56 4.71
N GLY A 107 -15.48 2.51 5.60
CA GLY A 107 -14.90 2.21 6.92
C GLY A 107 -13.38 2.28 7.00
N GLY A 108 -12.72 2.64 5.90
CA GLY A 108 -11.31 2.98 5.86
C GLY A 108 -10.33 1.83 6.15
N GLY A 109 -9.07 2.19 6.31
CA GLY A 109 -7.98 1.28 6.64
C GLY A 109 -7.36 1.57 8.01
N ARG A 110 -6.49 0.67 8.48
CA ARG A 110 -5.71 0.91 9.71
C ARG A 110 -4.24 0.84 9.40
N LEU A 111 -3.48 1.83 9.86
CA LEU A 111 -2.03 1.75 9.87
C LEU A 111 -1.60 0.81 11.00
N ARG A 112 -0.70 -0.12 10.70
CA ARG A 112 -0.15 -1.12 11.65
C ARG A 112 1.35 -1.26 11.45
N ASP A 113 2.05 -1.85 12.42
CA ASP A 113 3.50 -2.12 12.36
C ASP A 113 3.91 -3.24 11.37
N GLY A 114 2.97 -3.69 10.55
CA GLY A 114 3.13 -4.71 9.53
C GLY A 114 2.17 -4.42 8.39
N VAL A 115 1.30 -5.39 8.11
CA VAL A 115 0.23 -5.25 7.13
C VAL A 115 -1.11 -5.27 7.84
N TRP A 116 -1.97 -4.34 7.46
CA TRP A 116 -3.40 -4.45 7.68
C TRP A 116 -4.06 -4.84 6.36
N LEU A 117 -4.91 -5.86 6.41
CA LEU A 117 -5.65 -6.36 5.26
C LEU A 117 -7.15 -6.23 5.58
N HIS A 118 -7.92 -5.72 4.62
CA HIS A 118 -9.37 -5.57 4.78
C HIS A 118 -10.02 -6.90 5.17
N LYS A 119 -11.05 -6.84 6.03
CA LYS A 119 -11.69 -8.02 6.65
C LYS A 119 -12.18 -9.06 5.63
N GLU A 120 -12.57 -8.60 4.46
CA GLU A 120 -13.04 -9.40 3.32
C GLU A 120 -11.95 -10.36 2.80
N PHE A 121 -10.70 -9.91 2.84
CA PHE A 121 -9.56 -10.73 2.40
C PHE A 121 -8.84 -11.39 3.59
N HIS A 122 -8.89 -10.76 4.77
CA HIS A 122 -8.10 -11.18 5.93
C HIS A 122 -8.41 -12.61 6.38
N GLN A 123 -9.66 -13.07 6.28
CA GLN A 123 -10.09 -14.37 6.81
C GLN A 123 -9.60 -15.55 5.96
N ASP A 124 -9.41 -15.35 4.66
CA ASP A 124 -8.93 -16.39 3.74
C ASP A 124 -7.39 -16.45 3.70
N GLU A 125 -6.84 -17.63 3.94
CA GLU A 125 -5.40 -17.88 3.93
C GLU A 125 -4.76 -17.61 2.57
N LYS A 126 -5.49 -17.81 1.47
CA LYS A 126 -5.03 -17.54 0.11
C LYS A 126 -4.55 -16.10 -0.03
N TRP A 127 -5.33 -15.14 0.47
CA TRP A 127 -4.98 -13.72 0.40
C TRP A 127 -3.78 -13.39 1.28
N ARG A 128 -3.71 -13.95 2.49
CA ARG A 128 -2.54 -13.74 3.37
C ARG A 128 -1.25 -14.26 2.73
N LYS A 129 -1.31 -15.42 2.06
CA LYS A 129 -0.17 -16.00 1.31
C LYS A 129 0.21 -15.11 0.12
N MET A 130 -0.78 -14.66 -0.64
CA MET A 130 -0.56 -13.80 -1.80
C MET A 130 0.06 -12.45 -1.41
N VAL A 131 -0.52 -11.75 -0.43
CA VAL A 131 0.02 -10.48 0.08
C VAL A 131 1.47 -10.65 0.54
N ARG A 132 1.79 -11.75 1.25
CA ARG A 132 3.17 -12.04 1.65
C ARG A 132 4.10 -12.25 0.45
N ALA A 133 3.66 -13.00 -0.54
CA ALA A 133 4.45 -13.36 -1.72
C ALA A 133 4.68 -12.17 -2.66
N GLU A 134 3.65 -11.35 -2.89
CA GLU A 134 3.73 -10.21 -3.81
C GLU A 134 4.44 -9.02 -3.14
N LEU A 135 4.18 -8.72 -1.86
CA LEU A 135 4.90 -7.64 -1.16
C LEU A 135 6.30 -8.05 -0.65
N LYS A 136 6.70 -9.31 -0.89
CA LYS A 136 7.98 -9.88 -0.44
C LYS A 136 8.23 -9.61 1.05
N LEU A 137 7.20 -9.78 1.88
CA LEU A 137 7.25 -9.32 3.27
C LEU A 137 8.40 -9.96 4.02
N LYS A 138 9.19 -9.12 4.70
CA LYS A 138 10.29 -9.55 5.56
C LYS A 138 9.80 -10.57 6.60
N LYS A 139 10.67 -11.53 6.95
CA LYS A 139 10.36 -12.58 7.93
C LYS A 139 9.86 -11.95 9.24
N GLY A 140 8.81 -12.54 9.82
CA GLY A 140 8.19 -12.05 11.06
C GLY A 140 7.21 -10.88 10.89
N THR A 141 7.07 -10.30 9.69
CA THR A 141 6.03 -9.29 9.43
C THR A 141 4.64 -9.90 9.63
N ARG A 142 3.83 -9.28 10.49
CA ARG A 142 2.45 -9.70 10.78
C ARG A 142 1.48 -9.14 9.73
N ILE A 143 0.47 -9.95 9.39
CA ILE A 143 -0.70 -9.52 8.62
C ILE A 143 -1.88 -9.59 9.60
N SER A 144 -2.58 -8.46 9.74
CA SER A 144 -3.70 -8.25 10.68
C SER A 144 -4.92 -7.69 9.99
#